data_AF-A0A2U3DU91-F1
#
_entry.id   AF-A0A2U3DU91-F1
#
_cell.length_a   1.000
_cell.length_b   1.000
_cell.length_c   1.000
_cell.angle_alpha   90.00
_cell.angle_beta   90.00
_cell.angle_gamma   90.00
#
_symmetry.space_group_name_H-M   'P 1'
#
loop_
_entity.id
_entity.type
_entity.pdbx_description
1 polymer ?
#
loop_
_entity_poly.entity_id
_entity_poly.type
_entity_poly.pdbx_seq_one_letter_code
_entity_poly.pdbx_strand_id
1 'polypeptide(L)'
;MSAVRLGPDGLLEYNASHGVLICRECQYAIQKGALQRHLLGHRIYRKRRQHLLSSIAQLHLFEPHDVPLPAPASPPIESLPIISGYRCAEAGCGHLCASSKRMRRHLSEVHGHTDPPNSSSLFGPAKLQTFFRGTKLKYFEVTLPPVAGTLGAVLSPTLKGDNPGGTREQQQSDQRRNEQVGTVDTTIQPQPARTPAPLGVPPELPRGVDLETLIYFHNFITSTSLTLPCAEHEGQKTHYWQTNFVLQALGRRWLMCGLLAISACHLATTTSDDTASERTHRRHSEQFLAEFSAGWEEISKQDSAAMAADVEEEQRVRTVGRQLRCLLRCAYWASRPSTLGQESPLEMALPFHLHSIMSAFQAFSFPSSTQESNCVPHDDDHHPEGAFNGMTRSSLNADTIAPIQPGHDVEPSEILVRLHALPFRMAETFGKPENGHDVLAMLSAIATLSECCNASFASHNVGGTYQAMVTWLSKVPDRFSQLVSRQDVAALVVLAYGAALLVGRVEQCGGWFLSGLAKTILLQIMERLSTAHPPAQDLVRCLMV
;
A
#
# COMPACT_ATOMS: atom_id res chain seq x y z
N MET A 1 27.82 23.44 -23.95
CA MET A 1 28.35 23.90 -22.65
C MET A 1 28.21 22.76 -21.67
N SER A 2 29.29 22.37 -20.99
CA SER A 2 29.33 21.18 -20.13
C SER A 2 28.33 21.27 -18.98
N ALA A 3 27.56 20.22 -18.77
CA ALA A 3 26.59 20.14 -17.67
C ALA A 3 27.34 20.14 -16.33
N VAL A 4 26.97 21.06 -15.43
CA VAL A 4 27.55 21.12 -14.08
C VAL A 4 26.88 20.03 -13.24
N ARG A 5 27.67 19.04 -12.81
CA ARG A 5 27.18 17.92 -12.00
C ARG A 5 27.48 18.15 -10.53
N LEU A 6 26.51 17.84 -9.67
CA LEU A 6 26.56 18.07 -8.24
C LEU A 6 26.12 16.81 -7.47
N GLY A 7 26.66 16.64 -6.27
CA GLY A 7 26.28 15.55 -5.36
C GLY A 7 27.02 14.23 -5.60
N PRO A 8 26.62 13.16 -4.88
CA PRO A 8 27.17 11.82 -5.06
C PRO A 8 27.04 11.39 -6.53
N ASP A 9 28.11 10.87 -7.13
CA ASP A 9 28.10 10.27 -8.48
C ASP A 9 27.51 11.15 -9.60
N GLY A 10 27.47 12.47 -9.37
CA GLY A 10 26.81 13.41 -10.28
C GLY A 10 25.31 13.21 -10.37
N LEU A 11 24.64 12.84 -9.26
CA LEU A 11 23.19 12.65 -9.13
C LEU A 11 22.39 13.82 -9.69
N LEU A 12 22.86 15.04 -9.46
CA LEU A 12 22.20 16.27 -9.87
C LEU A 12 22.94 16.90 -11.04
N GLU A 13 22.18 17.34 -12.03
CA GLU A 13 22.69 17.99 -13.23
C GLU A 13 22.05 19.37 -13.36
N TYR A 14 22.87 20.41 -13.33
CA TYR A 14 22.41 21.77 -13.56
C TYR A 14 22.43 22.10 -15.05
N ASN A 15 21.25 22.37 -15.60
CA ASN A 15 21.08 22.85 -16.97
C ASN A 15 20.99 24.39 -16.95
N ALA A 16 22.12 25.03 -17.22
CA ALA A 16 22.22 26.50 -17.19
C ALA A 16 21.31 27.19 -18.22
N SER A 17 21.14 26.59 -19.41
CA SER A 17 20.32 27.17 -20.49
C SER A 17 18.84 27.33 -20.11
N HIS A 18 18.34 26.47 -19.22
CA HIS A 18 16.95 26.48 -18.78
C HIS A 18 16.80 26.82 -17.29
N GLY A 19 17.91 27.08 -16.59
CA GLY A 19 17.93 27.37 -15.16
C GLY A 19 17.23 26.29 -14.31
N VAL A 20 17.44 25.01 -14.62
CA VAL A 20 16.81 23.90 -13.88
C VAL A 20 17.86 22.92 -13.35
N LEU A 21 17.52 22.29 -12.23
CA LEU A 21 18.34 21.25 -11.61
C LEU A 21 17.65 19.90 -11.78
N ILE A 22 18.23 19.02 -12.59
CA ILE A 22 17.65 17.73 -12.97
C ILE A 22 18.27 16.63 -12.11
N CYS A 23 17.43 15.82 -11.48
CA CYS A 23 17.90 14.57 -10.85
C CYS A 23 18.01 13.49 -11.92
N ARG A 24 19.18 12.89 -12.08
CA ARG A 24 19.44 11.88 -13.11
C ARG A 24 18.82 10.51 -12.78
N GLU A 25 18.69 10.18 -11.50
CA GLU A 25 17.99 8.95 -11.08
C GLU A 25 16.47 9.08 -11.23
N CYS A 26 15.91 10.21 -10.81
CA CYS A 26 14.48 10.47 -10.90
C CYS A 26 14.01 10.92 -12.30
N GLN A 27 14.94 11.41 -13.12
CA GLN A 27 14.73 11.92 -14.48
C GLN A 27 13.65 13.02 -14.56
N TYR A 28 13.73 14.00 -13.65
CA TYR A 28 12.95 15.24 -13.69
C TYR A 28 13.68 16.38 -12.96
N ALA A 29 13.31 17.61 -13.28
CA ALA A 29 13.78 18.84 -12.64
C ALA A 29 13.16 19.04 -11.25
N ILE A 30 14.01 19.36 -10.27
CA ILE A 30 13.63 19.58 -8.88
C ILE A 30 13.35 21.07 -8.66
N GLN A 31 12.23 21.38 -8.01
CA GLN A 31 11.88 22.75 -7.60
C GLN A 31 12.72 23.19 -6.40
N LYS A 32 13.02 24.48 -6.27
CA LYS A 32 13.77 25.05 -5.13
C LYS A 32 13.17 24.62 -3.79
N GLY A 33 11.87 24.82 -3.61
CA GLY A 33 11.15 24.46 -2.38
C GLY A 33 11.05 22.94 -2.13
N ALA A 34 11.20 22.11 -3.17
CA ALA A 34 11.16 20.66 -3.06
C ALA A 34 12.55 20.02 -2.88
N LEU A 35 13.63 20.79 -3.04
CA LEU A 35 14.99 20.28 -3.09
C LEU A 35 15.41 19.54 -1.82
N GLN A 36 15.13 20.11 -0.65
CA GLN A 36 15.50 19.49 0.62
C GLN A 36 14.81 18.12 0.81
N ARG A 37 13.50 18.05 0.52
CA ARG A 37 12.72 16.81 0.61
C ARG A 37 13.15 15.79 -0.44
N HIS A 38 13.49 16.24 -1.65
CA HIS A 38 13.98 15.38 -2.72
C HIS A 38 15.32 14.72 -2.34
N LEU A 39 16.27 15.48 -1.77
CA LEU A 39 17.56 14.95 -1.30
C LEU A 39 17.40 13.89 -0.20
N LEU A 40 16.41 14.04 0.69
CA LEU A 40 16.08 13.02 1.69
C LEU A 40 15.61 11.71 1.04
N GLY A 41 14.87 11.80 -0.07
CA GLY A 41 14.46 10.64 -0.87
C GLY A 41 15.63 9.84 -1.45
N HIS A 42 16.73 10.52 -1.77
CA HIS A 42 18.00 9.90 -2.20
C HIS A 42 18.96 9.60 -1.04
N ARG A 43 18.47 9.56 0.20
CA ARG A 43 19.26 9.25 1.40
C ARG A 43 20.46 10.19 1.63
N ILE A 44 20.39 11.44 1.15
CA ILE A 44 21.43 12.46 1.37
C ILE A 44 21.06 13.26 2.62
N TYR A 45 21.70 12.95 3.74
CA TYR A 45 21.39 13.50 5.06
C TYR A 45 22.46 14.45 5.61
N ARG A 46 22.09 15.19 6.68
CA ARG A 46 22.98 15.96 7.58
C ARG A 46 23.98 16.87 6.83
N LYS A 47 25.27 16.80 7.18
CA LYS A 47 26.35 17.66 6.67
C LYS A 47 26.48 17.60 5.14
N ARG A 48 26.29 16.41 4.55
CA ARG A 48 26.35 16.23 3.08
C ARG A 48 25.22 16.98 2.37
N ARG A 49 24.01 16.94 2.94
CA ARG A 49 22.86 17.73 2.45
C ARG A 49 23.12 19.23 2.56
N GLN A 50 23.66 19.69 3.70
CA GLN A 50 23.98 21.11 3.90
C GLN A 50 24.99 21.61 2.86
N HIS A 51 26.10 20.90 2.66
CA HIS A 51 27.12 21.25 1.67
C HIS A 51 26.54 21.34 0.25
N LEU A 52 25.69 20.38 -0.12
CA LEU A 52 25.05 20.34 -1.44
C LEU A 52 24.07 21.50 -1.63
N LEU A 53 23.26 21.81 -0.62
CA LEU A 53 22.35 22.96 -0.64
C LEU A 53 23.12 24.28 -0.74
N SER A 54 24.23 24.44 -0.01
CA SER A 54 25.10 25.61 -0.11
C SER A 54 25.69 25.79 -1.51
N SER A 55 26.07 24.69 -2.16
CA SER A 55 26.57 24.71 -3.54
C SER A 55 25.46 25.08 -4.54
N ILE A 56 24.25 24.53 -4.35
CA ILE A 56 23.09 24.79 -5.22
C ILE A 56 22.54 26.21 -5.03
N ALA A 57 22.66 26.79 -3.84
CA ALA A 57 22.21 28.16 -3.56
C ALA A 57 22.94 29.21 -4.41
N GLN A 58 24.13 28.89 -4.93
CA GLN A 58 24.89 29.74 -5.84
C GLN A 58 24.37 29.69 -7.29
N LEU A 59 23.50 28.73 -7.61
CA LEU A 59 22.95 28.55 -8.95
C LEU A 59 21.67 29.36 -9.15
N HIS A 60 21.50 29.90 -10.35
CA HIS A 60 20.24 30.52 -10.74
C HIS A 60 19.25 29.45 -11.21
N LEU A 61 18.26 29.15 -10.36
CA LEU A 61 17.16 28.24 -10.68
C LEU A 61 15.86 29.02 -10.91
N PHE A 62 15.09 28.66 -11.93
CA PHE A 62 13.75 29.21 -12.18
C PHE A 62 12.67 28.40 -11.46
N GLU A 63 11.56 29.06 -11.12
CA GLU A 63 10.34 28.37 -10.70
C GLU A 63 9.64 27.75 -11.93
N PRO A 64 8.83 26.67 -11.77
CA PRO A 64 8.26 25.92 -12.91
C PRO A 64 7.50 26.73 -13.96
N HIS A 65 6.91 27.86 -13.55
CA HIS A 65 6.15 28.72 -14.45
C HIS A 65 7.06 29.61 -15.30
N ASP A 66 8.24 29.94 -14.79
CA ASP A 66 9.20 30.89 -15.36
C ASP A 66 10.30 30.22 -16.18
N VAL A 67 10.38 28.88 -16.15
CA VAL A 67 11.33 28.12 -16.97
C VAL A 67 11.04 28.36 -18.45
N PRO A 68 12.00 28.88 -19.24
CA PRO A 68 11.83 29.03 -20.67
C PRO A 68 11.71 27.64 -21.31
N LEU A 69 10.71 27.45 -22.16
CA LEU A 69 10.57 26.21 -22.90
C LEU A 69 11.55 26.19 -24.08
N PRO A 70 12.19 25.05 -24.38
CA PRO A 70 12.99 24.90 -25.58
C PRO A 70 12.18 25.23 -26.83
N ALA A 71 12.85 25.72 -27.87
CA ALA A 71 12.22 25.92 -29.16
C ALA A 71 11.62 24.59 -29.69
N PRO A 72 10.48 24.64 -30.42
CA PRO A 72 9.95 23.46 -31.09
C PRO A 72 11.04 22.83 -31.97
N ALA A 73 11.18 21.50 -31.90
CA ALA A 73 12.21 20.72 -32.60
C ALA A 73 13.65 20.85 -32.07
N SER A 74 13.84 21.31 -30.83
CA SER A 74 15.13 21.24 -30.14
C SER A 74 15.61 19.77 -29.96
N PRO A 75 16.93 19.53 -29.87
CA PRO A 75 17.44 18.20 -29.53
C PRO A 75 17.00 17.80 -28.11
N PRO A 76 16.81 16.49 -27.84
CA PRO A 76 16.39 16.03 -26.52
C PRO A 76 17.41 16.39 -25.44
N ILE A 77 16.92 16.77 -24.27
CA ILE A 77 17.75 16.94 -23.08
C ILE A 77 18.07 15.55 -22.55
N GLU A 78 19.36 15.18 -22.54
CA GLU A 78 19.84 13.82 -22.24
C GLU A 78 19.34 13.26 -20.90
N SER A 79 19.21 14.11 -19.89
CA SER A 79 18.83 13.72 -18.52
C SER A 79 17.31 13.60 -18.30
N LEU A 80 16.48 13.76 -19.34
CA LEU A 80 15.02 13.68 -19.28
C LEU A 80 14.46 12.57 -20.19
N PRO A 81 13.37 11.89 -19.80
CA PRO A 81 12.79 10.82 -20.59
C PRO A 81 12.01 11.38 -21.79
N ILE A 82 12.14 10.75 -22.95
CA ILE A 82 11.35 11.08 -24.15
C ILE A 82 10.02 10.32 -24.09
N ILE A 83 8.92 11.04 -24.23
CA ILE A 83 7.56 10.53 -24.13
C ILE A 83 6.89 10.64 -25.51
N SER A 84 6.17 9.60 -25.92
CA SER A 84 5.30 9.68 -27.11
C SER A 84 4.01 10.40 -26.74
N GLY A 85 3.68 11.46 -27.48
CA GLY A 85 2.47 12.23 -27.26
C GLY A 85 1.90 12.76 -28.56
N TYR A 86 1.09 13.81 -28.44
CA TYR A 86 0.33 14.39 -29.53
C TYR A 86 0.48 15.90 -29.53
N ARG A 87 0.54 16.47 -30.73
CA ARG A 87 0.49 17.91 -30.99
C ARG A 87 -0.78 18.28 -31.74
N CYS A 88 -1.40 19.40 -31.39
CA CYS A 88 -2.52 19.93 -32.14
C CYS A 88 -2.05 20.36 -33.54
N ALA A 89 -2.81 20.03 -34.58
CA ALA A 89 -2.49 20.42 -35.96
C ALA A 89 -3.05 21.82 -36.33
N GLU A 90 -3.90 22.40 -35.48
CA GLU A 90 -4.50 23.71 -35.72
C GLU A 90 -3.44 24.82 -35.73
N ALA A 91 -3.48 25.67 -36.75
CA ALA A 91 -2.51 26.73 -36.94
C ALA A 91 -2.48 27.69 -35.74
N GLY A 92 -1.32 27.84 -35.11
CA GLY A 92 -1.10 28.76 -33.99
C GLY A 92 -1.52 28.25 -32.60
N CYS A 93 -2.09 27.04 -32.48
CA CYS A 93 -2.50 26.51 -31.17
C CYS A 93 -1.32 26.05 -30.31
N GLY A 94 -0.39 25.28 -30.90
CA GLY A 94 0.82 24.80 -30.21
C GLY A 94 0.57 23.88 -29.00
N HIS A 95 -0.65 23.38 -28.79
CA HIS A 95 -0.97 22.52 -27.65
C HIS A 95 -0.34 21.13 -27.77
N LEU A 96 0.28 20.66 -26.67
CA LEU A 96 0.97 19.38 -26.57
C LEU A 96 0.44 18.58 -25.38
N CYS A 97 0.18 17.28 -25.57
CA CYS A 97 -0.17 16.40 -24.46
C CYS A 97 0.26 14.94 -24.70
N ALA A 98 0.39 14.16 -23.62
CA ALA A 98 0.84 12.77 -23.69
C ALA A 98 -0.26 11.76 -24.10
N SER A 99 -1.53 12.18 -24.24
CA SER A 99 -2.68 11.25 -24.42
C SER A 99 -3.65 11.72 -25.50
N SER A 100 -4.04 10.81 -26.39
CA SER A 100 -5.06 11.04 -27.43
C SER A 100 -6.39 11.49 -26.83
N LYS A 101 -6.78 10.96 -25.65
CA LYS A 101 -8.03 11.37 -24.97
C LYS A 101 -7.99 12.84 -24.57
N ARG A 102 -6.83 13.33 -24.08
CA ARG A 102 -6.67 14.74 -23.71
C ARG A 102 -6.65 15.63 -24.94
N MET A 103 -6.03 15.16 -26.04
CA MET A 103 -6.03 15.88 -27.30
C MET A 103 -7.43 16.02 -27.89
N ARG A 104 -8.23 14.93 -27.92
CA ARG A 104 -9.62 14.98 -28.38
C ARG A 104 -10.46 15.95 -27.57
N ARG A 105 -10.33 15.93 -26.24
CA ARG A 105 -10.99 16.90 -25.37
C ARG A 105 -10.56 18.34 -25.66
N HIS A 106 -9.26 18.57 -25.86
CA HIS A 106 -8.75 19.89 -26.25
C HIS A 106 -9.35 20.35 -27.60
N LEU A 107 -9.38 19.47 -28.60
CA LEU A 107 -9.98 19.76 -29.90
C LEU A 107 -11.48 20.08 -29.79
N SER A 108 -12.23 19.38 -28.93
CA SER A 108 -13.65 19.68 -28.72
C SER A 108 -13.87 20.99 -27.94
N GLU A 109 -13.08 21.25 -26.90
CA GLU A 109 -13.27 22.41 -26.00
C GLU A 109 -12.75 23.72 -26.60
N VAL A 110 -11.61 23.67 -27.31
CA VAL A 110 -10.92 24.86 -27.83
C VAL A 110 -11.23 25.10 -29.30
N HIS A 111 -11.36 24.03 -30.09
CA HIS A 111 -11.55 24.11 -31.54
C HIS A 111 -12.95 23.68 -32.00
N GLY A 112 -13.82 23.22 -31.09
CA GLY A 112 -15.20 22.86 -31.41
C GLY A 112 -15.36 21.61 -32.29
N HIS A 113 -14.31 20.79 -32.45
CA HIS A 113 -14.39 19.58 -33.25
C HIS A 113 -15.16 18.47 -32.51
N THR A 114 -16.32 18.10 -33.03
CA THR A 114 -17.10 16.91 -32.63
C THR A 114 -16.73 15.72 -33.53
N ASP A 115 -16.30 14.62 -32.92
CA ASP A 115 -15.70 13.42 -33.55
C ASP A 115 -16.36 12.98 -34.89
N PRO A 116 -15.67 13.10 -36.04
CA PRO A 116 -15.96 12.34 -37.25
C PRO A 116 -14.98 11.16 -37.45
N PRO A 117 -15.30 10.15 -38.28
CA PRO A 117 -14.52 8.92 -38.44
C PRO A 117 -13.10 9.05 -39.05
N ASN A 118 -12.61 10.27 -39.33
CA ASN A 118 -11.27 10.53 -39.89
C ASN A 118 -10.47 11.52 -39.02
N SER A 119 -10.23 11.15 -37.77
CA SER A 119 -9.53 11.96 -36.76
C SER A 119 -8.01 12.14 -36.99
N SER A 120 -7.44 11.48 -38.00
CA SER A 120 -6.00 11.51 -38.29
C SER A 120 -5.47 12.86 -38.79
N SER A 121 -6.33 13.79 -39.20
CA SER A 121 -5.91 15.09 -39.78
C SER A 121 -5.88 16.26 -38.78
N LEU A 122 -6.44 16.10 -37.57
CA LEU A 122 -6.63 17.21 -36.61
C LEU A 122 -5.52 17.29 -35.54
N PHE A 123 -4.72 16.24 -35.39
CA PHE A 123 -3.59 16.20 -34.46
C PHE A 123 -2.57 15.15 -34.93
N GLY A 124 -1.29 15.41 -34.67
CA GLY A 124 -0.19 14.54 -35.08
C GLY A 124 0.55 13.92 -33.90
N PRO A 125 1.22 12.76 -34.09
CA PRO A 125 2.14 12.23 -33.09
C PRO A 125 3.35 13.17 -32.93
N ALA A 126 3.84 13.30 -31.70
CA ALA A 126 5.02 14.10 -31.37
C ALA A 126 5.88 13.41 -30.31
N LYS A 127 7.19 13.67 -30.32
CA LYS A 127 8.11 13.27 -29.24
C LYS A 127 8.26 14.43 -28.28
N LEU A 128 7.93 14.19 -27.01
CA LEU A 128 7.80 15.22 -25.99
C LEU A 128 8.76 14.98 -24.84
N GLN A 129 9.22 16.05 -24.20
CA GLN A 129 9.85 16.02 -22.89
C GLN A 129 9.16 17.02 -21.96
N THR A 130 9.40 16.89 -20.67
CA THR A 130 8.92 17.82 -19.63
C THR A 130 9.98 17.93 -18.54
N PHE A 131 10.17 19.14 -18.01
CA PHE A 131 11.07 19.35 -16.87
C PHE A 131 10.46 18.81 -15.57
N PHE A 132 9.20 19.12 -15.29
CA PHE A 132 8.56 18.81 -14.00
C PHE A 132 7.53 17.69 -14.14
N ARG A 133 7.08 17.14 -13.01
CA ARG A 133 5.98 16.16 -12.91
C ARG A 133 4.82 16.70 -12.06
N GLY A 134 3.63 16.09 -12.16
CA GLY A 134 2.46 16.46 -11.37
C GLY A 134 1.58 17.52 -12.04
N THR A 135 1.07 18.50 -11.28
CA THR A 135 0.14 19.52 -11.80
C THR A 135 0.82 20.61 -12.62
N LYS A 136 2.14 20.78 -12.49
CA LYS A 136 2.93 21.82 -13.17
C LYS A 136 3.64 21.30 -14.43
N LEU A 137 2.95 20.45 -15.21
CA LEU A 137 3.48 19.84 -16.43
C LEU A 137 3.43 20.84 -17.60
N LYS A 138 4.58 21.09 -18.23
CA LYS A 138 4.67 21.79 -19.52
C LYS A 138 5.47 20.91 -20.48
N TYR A 139 4.80 20.38 -21.50
CA TYR A 139 5.46 19.60 -22.54
C TYR A 139 6.12 20.52 -23.57
N PHE A 140 7.24 20.07 -24.10
CA PHE A 140 7.88 20.67 -25.28
C PHE A 140 8.26 19.56 -26.26
N GLU A 141 8.21 19.89 -27.55
CA GLU A 141 8.53 18.96 -28.63
C GLU A 141 10.04 18.86 -28.86
N VAL A 142 10.53 17.63 -29.02
CA VAL A 142 11.94 17.35 -29.30
C VAL A 142 12.10 16.54 -30.58
N THR A 143 13.16 16.81 -31.33
CA THR A 143 13.48 16.08 -32.56
C THR A 143 14.65 15.16 -32.32
N LEU A 144 14.43 13.85 -32.52
CA LEU A 144 15.51 12.89 -32.52
C LEU A 144 16.40 13.14 -33.76
N PRO A 145 17.73 13.22 -33.60
CA PRO A 145 18.61 13.27 -34.76
C PRO A 145 18.39 12.01 -35.62
N PRO A 146 18.36 12.15 -36.96
CA PRO A 146 18.25 10.99 -37.84
C PRO A 146 19.44 10.07 -37.56
N VAL A 147 19.15 8.84 -37.13
CA VAL A 147 20.17 7.81 -36.91
C VAL A 147 20.81 7.52 -38.27
N ALA A 148 22.02 8.03 -38.49
CA ALA A 148 22.85 7.66 -39.62
C ALA A 148 23.29 6.20 -39.43
N GLY A 149 22.57 5.26 -40.04
CA GLY A 149 22.91 3.85 -39.94
C GLY A 149 21.85 2.87 -40.40
N THR A 150 21.35 3.00 -41.63
CA THR A 150 21.09 1.84 -42.50
C THR A 150 21.10 2.37 -43.94
N LEU A 151 22.21 2.11 -44.64
CA LEU A 151 22.35 2.31 -46.08
C LEU A 151 21.56 1.24 -46.85
N GLY A 152 20.88 1.68 -47.92
CA GLY A 152 20.33 0.88 -49.01
C GLY A 152 18.80 0.93 -49.06
N ALA A 153 18.10 1.52 -50.04
CA ALA A 153 18.41 2.15 -51.33
C ALA A 153 17.24 3.16 -51.61
N VAL A 154 17.41 4.41 -52.10
CA VAL A 154 17.68 4.83 -53.50
C VAL A 154 16.69 4.08 -54.45
N LEU A 155 15.66 4.64 -55.11
CA LEU A 155 15.37 5.97 -55.68
C LEU A 155 13.84 6.20 -55.84
N SER A 156 13.50 7.46 -56.11
CA SER A 156 12.19 8.10 -56.23
C SER A 156 11.45 7.85 -57.58
N PRO A 157 10.55 8.74 -58.06
CA PRO A 157 9.12 8.48 -58.28
C PRO A 157 8.72 8.40 -59.78
N THR A 158 7.58 7.79 -60.11
CA THR A 158 6.95 8.06 -61.42
C THR A 158 5.43 7.92 -61.41
N LEU A 159 4.78 8.90 -62.02
CA LEU A 159 3.35 9.01 -62.30
C LEU A 159 2.96 8.27 -63.59
N LYS A 160 1.66 7.90 -63.64
CA LYS A 160 0.77 7.63 -64.79
C LYS A 160 0.83 6.26 -65.50
N GLY A 161 -0.37 5.71 -65.73
CA GLY A 161 -0.67 4.80 -66.85
C GLY A 161 -1.84 3.85 -66.58
N ASP A 162 -2.94 4.05 -67.30
CA ASP A 162 -4.26 3.40 -67.23
C ASP A 162 -4.32 1.89 -67.61
N ASN A 163 -5.18 1.13 -66.88
CA ASN A 163 -6.17 0.06 -67.24
C ASN A 163 -5.86 -1.07 -68.29
N PRO A 164 -6.70 -2.14 -68.43
CA PRO A 164 -7.53 -2.92 -67.50
C PRO A 164 -7.48 -4.48 -67.75
N GLY A 165 -8.17 -5.28 -66.92
CA GLY A 165 -8.56 -6.69 -67.18
C GLY A 165 -8.28 -7.63 -65.99
N GLY A 166 -9.26 -7.97 -65.14
CA GLY A 166 -10.18 -9.11 -65.30
C GLY A 166 -9.50 -10.41 -64.80
N THR A 167 -9.98 -11.19 -63.82
CA THR A 167 -11.34 -11.50 -63.39
C THR A 167 -11.29 -12.28 -62.06
N ARG A 168 -12.21 -11.97 -61.10
CA ARG A 168 -13.03 -12.84 -60.21
C ARG A 168 -12.39 -14.01 -59.42
N GLU A 169 -12.74 -14.33 -58.17
CA GLU A 169 -14.00 -14.38 -57.39
C GLU A 169 -13.60 -14.60 -55.90
N GLN A 170 -14.35 -14.39 -54.80
CA GLN A 170 -15.79 -14.38 -54.55
C GLN A 170 -16.05 -13.79 -53.13
N GLN A 171 -17.00 -12.87 -53.03
CA GLN A 171 -17.75 -12.53 -51.80
C GLN A 171 -19.23 -12.81 -52.09
N GLN A 172 -19.93 -13.40 -51.12
CA GLN A 172 -21.40 -13.38 -50.96
C GLN A 172 -21.64 -13.10 -49.47
N SER A 173 -22.22 -11.98 -49.05
CA SER A 173 -23.58 -11.45 -49.21
C SER A 173 -24.62 -12.20 -48.36
N ASP A 174 -25.30 -11.47 -47.47
CA ASP A 174 -26.75 -11.62 -47.37
C ASP A 174 -27.43 -10.30 -47.01
N GLN A 175 -28.56 -10.10 -47.67
CA GLN A 175 -29.18 -8.84 -48.01
C GLN A 175 -30.53 -8.69 -47.30
N ARG A 176 -30.93 -7.43 -47.15
CA ARG A 176 -32.15 -6.89 -46.54
C ARG A 176 -33.45 -7.42 -47.18
N ARG A 177 -34.56 -7.30 -46.46
CA ARG A 177 -35.87 -6.99 -47.07
C ARG A 177 -36.58 -5.84 -46.35
N ASN A 178 -37.12 -4.98 -47.20
CA ASN A 178 -37.74 -3.67 -47.01
C ASN A 178 -39.27 -3.83 -46.94
N GLU A 179 -40.01 -2.87 -46.36
CA GLU A 179 -41.22 -2.27 -46.97
C GLU A 179 -41.87 -1.19 -46.08
N GLN A 180 -42.41 -0.18 -46.76
CA GLN A 180 -42.81 1.16 -46.30
C GLN A 180 -44.34 1.32 -46.14
N VAL A 181 -44.74 2.21 -45.21
CA VAL A 181 -45.78 3.27 -45.27
C VAL A 181 -47.23 2.96 -45.69
N GLY A 182 -48.20 3.40 -44.87
CA GLY A 182 -49.57 3.73 -45.32
C GLY A 182 -50.62 3.91 -44.20
N THR A 183 -51.15 5.13 -44.06
CA THR A 183 -52.14 5.65 -43.09
C THR A 183 -53.60 5.37 -43.48
N VAL A 184 -54.52 5.08 -42.52
CA VAL A 184 -55.98 5.34 -42.65
C VAL A 184 -56.62 5.63 -41.28
N ASP A 185 -57.56 6.58 -41.29
CA ASP A 185 -58.31 7.24 -40.21
C ASP A 185 -59.64 6.52 -39.84
N THR A 186 -60.35 6.97 -38.79
CA THR A 186 -61.83 6.92 -38.52
C THR A 186 -62.32 6.29 -37.18
N THR A 187 -62.67 7.20 -36.23
CA THR A 187 -63.91 7.33 -35.41
C THR A 187 -64.27 6.39 -34.20
N ILE A 188 -64.95 7.00 -33.22
CA ILE A 188 -65.07 6.72 -31.76
C ILE A 188 -66.50 6.21 -31.35
N GLN A 189 -66.56 5.40 -30.26
CA GLN A 189 -67.57 5.31 -29.14
C GLN A 189 -68.29 3.94 -28.91
N PRO A 190 -68.82 3.58 -27.69
CA PRO A 190 -68.27 3.68 -26.31
C PRO A 190 -68.59 2.47 -25.34
N GLN A 191 -67.68 2.22 -24.36
CA GLN A 191 -67.86 1.63 -22.99
C GLN A 191 -68.39 0.18 -22.73
N PRO A 192 -68.18 -0.47 -21.55
CA PRO A 192 -67.67 0.04 -20.25
C PRO A 192 -66.59 -0.79 -19.48
N ALA A 193 -65.85 -0.05 -18.65
CA ALA A 193 -65.37 -0.33 -17.29
C ALA A 193 -64.72 -1.69 -16.92
N ARG A 194 -63.39 -1.68 -16.73
CA ARG A 194 -62.74 -2.27 -15.54
C ARG A 194 -61.67 -1.30 -15.01
N THR A 195 -61.87 -0.85 -13.78
CA THR A 195 -60.96 -0.04 -12.95
C THR A 195 -59.71 -0.85 -12.53
N PRO A 196 -58.64 -0.20 -12.05
CA PRO A 196 -57.26 -0.57 -12.31
C PRO A 196 -56.62 -1.36 -11.17
N ALA A 197 -55.69 -2.25 -11.50
CA ALA A 197 -54.70 -2.72 -10.55
C ALA A 197 -53.61 -1.65 -10.37
N PRO A 198 -53.05 -1.44 -9.17
CA PRO A 198 -52.13 -0.34 -8.91
C PRO A 198 -50.83 -0.56 -9.69
N LEU A 199 -50.47 0.43 -10.50
CA LEU A 199 -49.16 0.53 -11.14
C LEU A 199 -48.09 0.49 -10.06
N GLY A 200 -47.21 -0.50 -10.18
CA GLY A 200 -45.98 -0.59 -9.41
C GLY A 200 -45.20 0.71 -9.50
N VAL A 201 -44.63 1.08 -8.36
CA VAL A 201 -43.66 2.15 -8.18
C VAL A 201 -42.66 2.13 -9.34
N PRO A 202 -42.42 3.25 -10.05
CA PRO A 202 -41.41 3.29 -11.09
C PRO A 202 -40.04 2.96 -10.45
N PRO A 203 -39.18 2.18 -11.15
CA PRO A 203 -37.89 1.80 -10.61
C PRO A 203 -37.12 3.05 -10.19
N GLU A 204 -36.73 3.11 -8.93
CA GLU A 204 -35.88 4.17 -8.39
C GLU A 204 -34.69 4.37 -9.35
N LEU A 205 -34.48 5.60 -9.80
CA LEU A 205 -33.27 6.01 -10.50
C LEU A 205 -32.05 5.50 -9.69
N PRO A 206 -30.92 5.11 -10.34
CA PRO A 206 -29.74 4.67 -9.63
C PRO A 206 -29.36 5.71 -8.59
N ARG A 207 -29.45 5.32 -7.30
CA ARG A 207 -29.14 6.20 -6.17
C ARG A 207 -27.81 6.89 -6.47
N GLY A 208 -27.85 8.22 -6.49
CA GLY A 208 -26.72 9.05 -6.86
C GLY A 208 -25.46 8.63 -6.12
N VAL A 209 -24.32 8.79 -6.79
CA VAL A 209 -23.01 8.48 -6.21
C VAL A 209 -22.93 9.13 -4.83
N ASP A 210 -22.85 8.31 -3.79
CA ASP A 210 -22.78 8.78 -2.42
C ASP A 210 -21.48 9.57 -2.24
N LEU A 211 -21.61 10.89 -2.11
CA LEU A 211 -20.49 11.82 -1.96
C LEU A 211 -19.69 11.51 -0.70
N GLU A 212 -20.32 10.93 0.32
CA GLU A 212 -19.66 10.56 1.56
C GLU A 212 -18.75 9.34 1.37
N THR A 213 -19.22 8.30 0.67
CA THR A 213 -18.39 7.17 0.23
C THR A 213 -17.17 7.62 -0.59
N LEU A 214 -17.33 8.65 -1.45
CA LEU A 214 -16.22 9.19 -2.23
C LEU A 214 -15.12 9.83 -1.37
N ILE A 215 -15.45 10.41 -0.22
CA ILE A 215 -14.47 10.99 0.71
C ILE A 215 -13.52 9.88 1.20
N TYR A 216 -14.09 8.77 1.68
CA TYR A 216 -13.32 7.64 2.19
C TYR A 216 -12.51 6.97 1.08
N PHE A 217 -13.09 6.79 -0.11
CA PHE A 217 -12.39 6.23 -1.26
C PHE A 217 -11.22 7.11 -1.71
N HIS A 218 -11.44 8.42 -1.83
CA HIS A 218 -10.38 9.38 -2.17
C HIS A 218 -9.27 9.39 -1.12
N ASN A 219 -9.63 9.43 0.17
CA ASN A 219 -8.67 9.37 1.26
C ASN A 219 -7.86 8.06 1.22
N PHE A 220 -8.48 6.95 0.85
CA PHE A 220 -7.78 5.68 0.74
C PHE A 220 -6.68 5.72 -0.32
N ILE A 221 -7.02 6.16 -1.54
CA ILE A 221 -6.08 6.20 -2.66
C ILE A 221 -4.95 7.22 -2.41
N THR A 222 -5.26 8.34 -1.76
CA THR A 222 -4.30 9.44 -1.59
C THR A 222 -3.47 9.37 -0.32
N SER A 223 -3.98 8.73 0.74
CA SER A 223 -3.38 8.75 2.07
C SER A 223 -3.32 7.36 2.73
N THR A 224 -4.45 6.69 3.00
CA THR A 224 -4.48 5.44 3.80
C THR A 224 -3.64 4.33 3.20
N SER A 225 -3.70 4.14 1.89
CA SER A 225 -2.92 3.12 1.18
C SER A 225 -1.39 3.29 1.31
N LEU A 226 -0.91 4.49 1.64
CA LEU A 226 0.52 4.77 1.89
C LEU A 226 0.95 4.48 3.33
N THR A 227 0.00 4.36 4.26
CA THR A 227 0.26 4.13 5.69
C THR A 227 0.06 2.67 6.12
N LEU A 228 -0.52 1.85 5.25
CA LEU A 228 -0.70 0.41 5.48
C LEU A 228 0.61 -0.37 5.25
N PRO A 229 0.86 -1.44 6.03
CA PRO A 229 2.05 -2.25 5.86
C PRO A 229 2.02 -2.97 4.51
N CYS A 230 3.17 -3.02 3.84
CA CYS A 230 3.34 -3.75 2.60
C CYS A 230 4.66 -4.51 2.64
N ALA A 231 4.69 -5.71 2.08
CA ALA A 231 5.92 -6.48 1.92
C ALA A 231 6.85 -5.73 0.95
N GLU A 232 7.86 -5.05 1.49
CA GLU A 232 8.93 -4.49 0.69
C GLU A 232 9.84 -5.65 0.26
N HIS A 233 9.65 -6.16 -0.95
CA HIS A 233 10.72 -6.93 -1.60
C HIS A 233 11.80 -5.95 -2.04
N GLU A 234 13.06 -6.27 -1.75
CA GLU A 234 14.23 -5.42 -2.01
C GLU A 234 14.15 -4.79 -3.41
N GLY A 235 13.98 -3.47 -3.45
CA GLY A 235 14.05 -2.67 -4.68
C GLY A 235 12.72 -2.32 -5.36
N GLN A 236 11.56 -2.85 -4.95
CA GLN A 236 10.27 -2.50 -5.55
C GLN A 236 9.31 -1.86 -4.54
N LYS A 237 8.99 -0.58 -4.74
CA LYS A 237 7.84 0.04 -4.07
C LYS A 237 6.57 -0.55 -4.66
N THR A 238 6.02 -1.54 -3.99
CA THR A 238 4.75 -2.14 -4.34
C THR A 238 3.63 -1.14 -4.08
N HIS A 239 3.03 -0.57 -5.14
CA HIS A 239 1.78 0.20 -5.06
C HIS A 239 0.56 -0.71 -4.76
N TYR A 240 0.77 -1.83 -4.07
CA TYR A 240 -0.20 -2.90 -3.88
C TYR A 240 -1.55 -2.39 -3.38
N TRP A 241 -1.55 -1.63 -2.28
CA TRP A 241 -2.76 -1.05 -1.72
C TRP A 241 -3.37 0.03 -2.62
N GLN A 242 -2.56 0.78 -3.36
CA GLN A 242 -3.03 1.89 -4.21
C GLN A 242 -3.63 1.46 -5.54
N THR A 243 -3.15 0.36 -6.12
CA THR A 243 -3.53 -0.06 -7.47
C THR A 243 -4.18 -1.44 -7.46
N ASN A 244 -3.43 -2.48 -7.10
CA ASN A 244 -3.90 -3.86 -7.19
C ASN A 244 -5.13 -4.11 -6.30
N PHE A 245 -5.05 -3.70 -5.04
CA PHE A 245 -6.17 -3.85 -4.11
C PHE A 245 -7.39 -3.03 -4.53
N VAL A 246 -7.20 -1.79 -4.96
CA VAL A 246 -8.31 -0.93 -5.42
C VAL A 246 -9.02 -1.56 -6.61
N LEU A 247 -8.29 -2.14 -7.57
CA LEU A 247 -8.89 -2.83 -8.71
C LEU A 247 -9.73 -4.04 -8.27
N GLN A 248 -9.25 -4.84 -7.32
CA GLN A 248 -10.03 -5.95 -6.77
C GLN A 248 -11.27 -5.47 -6.01
N ALA A 249 -11.13 -4.39 -5.22
CA ALA A 249 -12.23 -3.80 -4.47
C ALA A 249 -13.33 -3.24 -5.39
N LEU A 250 -12.97 -2.62 -6.51
CA LEU A 250 -13.93 -2.12 -7.50
C LEU A 250 -14.80 -3.23 -8.11
N GLY A 251 -14.29 -4.46 -8.17
CA GLY A 251 -15.03 -5.62 -8.67
C GLY A 251 -15.91 -6.32 -7.61
N ARG A 252 -15.78 -5.98 -6.32
CA ARG A 252 -16.41 -6.74 -5.22
C ARG A 252 -16.90 -5.81 -4.11
N ARG A 253 -18.23 -5.70 -3.96
CA ARG A 253 -18.88 -4.78 -3.00
C ARG A 253 -18.37 -4.94 -1.57
N TRP A 254 -18.30 -6.17 -1.05
CA TRP A 254 -17.85 -6.41 0.32
C TRP A 254 -16.39 -5.96 0.54
N LEU A 255 -15.52 -6.16 -0.46
CA LEU A 255 -14.12 -5.75 -0.39
C LEU A 255 -13.97 -4.23 -0.47
N MET A 256 -14.81 -3.57 -1.28
CA MET A 256 -14.94 -2.10 -1.24
C MET A 256 -15.35 -1.60 0.14
N CYS A 257 -16.30 -2.26 0.81
CA CYS A 257 -16.68 -1.90 2.17
C CYS A 257 -15.48 -2.03 3.12
N GLY A 258 -14.66 -3.07 3.00
CA GLY A 258 -13.43 -3.17 3.79
C GLY A 258 -12.44 -2.01 3.55
N LEU A 259 -12.27 -1.59 2.28
CA LEU A 259 -11.45 -0.45 1.89
C LEU A 259 -11.96 0.86 2.52
N LEU A 260 -13.28 1.08 2.45
CA LEU A 260 -13.92 2.26 3.01
C LEU A 260 -13.82 2.25 4.55
N ALA A 261 -14.01 1.09 5.18
CA ALA A 261 -13.87 0.92 6.62
C ALA A 261 -12.47 1.30 7.11
N ILE A 262 -11.41 0.76 6.49
CA ILE A 262 -10.04 1.05 6.94
C ILE A 262 -9.67 2.53 6.69
N SER A 263 -10.20 3.12 5.62
CA SER A 263 -10.04 4.55 5.35
C SER A 263 -10.75 5.44 6.36
N ALA A 264 -11.95 5.04 6.79
CA ALA A 264 -12.70 5.72 7.83
C ALA A 264 -12.01 5.62 9.20
N CYS A 265 -11.45 4.45 9.56
CA CYS A 265 -10.56 4.32 10.72
C CYS A 265 -9.37 5.28 10.65
N HIS A 266 -8.69 5.34 9.50
CA HIS A 266 -7.53 6.21 9.33
C HIS A 266 -7.92 7.70 9.51
N LEU A 267 -9.03 8.14 8.91
CA LEU A 267 -9.53 9.51 9.11
C LEU A 267 -9.89 9.79 10.57
N ALA A 268 -10.51 8.83 11.28
CA ALA A 268 -10.78 8.99 12.69
C ALA A 268 -9.48 9.23 13.49
N THR A 269 -8.39 8.52 13.16
CA THR A 269 -7.09 8.73 13.83
C THR A 269 -6.38 10.02 13.44
N THR A 270 -6.57 10.53 12.22
CA THR A 270 -5.89 11.75 11.75
C THR A 270 -6.64 13.04 12.05
N THR A 271 -7.96 12.97 12.29
CA THR A 271 -8.83 14.12 12.57
C THR A 271 -9.09 14.30 14.07
N SER A 272 -8.16 13.86 14.93
CA SER A 272 -8.31 13.77 16.38
C SER A 272 -8.66 15.09 17.10
N ASP A 273 -8.47 16.23 16.45
CA ASP A 273 -8.75 17.55 17.02
C ASP A 273 -10.27 17.90 17.02
N ASP A 274 -11.08 17.18 16.22
CA ASP A 274 -12.54 17.31 16.19
C ASP A 274 -13.23 16.01 16.61
N THR A 275 -13.60 15.94 17.88
CA THR A 275 -14.30 14.77 18.47
C THR A 275 -15.62 14.41 17.77
N ALA A 276 -16.29 15.35 17.10
CA ALA A 276 -17.54 15.09 16.40
C ALA A 276 -17.27 14.41 15.03
N SER A 277 -16.29 14.93 14.28
CA SER A 277 -15.82 14.32 13.03
C SER A 277 -15.20 12.94 13.28
N GLU A 278 -14.38 12.79 14.32
CA GLU A 278 -13.79 11.51 14.74
C GLU A 278 -14.87 10.44 15.01
N ARG A 279 -15.89 10.75 15.82
CA ARG A 279 -17.00 9.83 16.10
C ARG A 279 -17.80 9.47 14.87
N THR A 280 -17.94 10.41 13.94
CA THR A 280 -18.64 10.17 12.67
C THR A 280 -17.85 9.17 11.83
N HIS A 281 -16.56 9.41 11.61
CA HIS A 281 -15.70 8.47 10.89
C HIS A 281 -15.65 7.07 11.53
N ARG A 282 -15.65 6.98 12.88
CA ARG A 282 -15.77 5.69 13.58
C ARG A 282 -17.08 4.97 13.25
N ARG A 283 -18.23 5.68 13.29
CA ARG A 283 -19.54 5.09 12.97
C ARG A 283 -19.60 4.57 11.54
N HIS A 284 -19.11 5.35 10.58
CA HIS A 284 -19.02 4.92 9.18
C HIS A 284 -18.11 3.71 9.01
N SER A 285 -16.98 3.69 9.71
CA SER A 285 -16.11 2.52 9.73
C SER A 285 -16.85 1.27 10.22
N GLU A 286 -17.63 1.36 11.30
CA GLU A 286 -18.41 0.23 11.83
C GLU A 286 -19.46 -0.26 10.84
N GLN A 287 -20.15 0.66 10.15
CA GLN A 287 -21.14 0.31 9.13
C GLN A 287 -20.50 -0.44 7.95
N PHE A 288 -19.41 0.10 7.39
CA PHE A 288 -18.71 -0.56 6.29
C PHE A 288 -18.07 -1.89 6.72
N LEU A 289 -17.58 -1.95 7.96
CA LEU A 289 -17.02 -3.18 8.53
C LEU A 289 -18.08 -4.29 8.64
N ALA A 290 -19.32 -3.95 8.98
CA ALA A 290 -20.43 -4.91 9.03
C ALA A 290 -20.69 -5.53 7.65
N GLU A 291 -20.78 -4.71 6.59
CA GLU A 291 -20.97 -5.19 5.22
C GLU A 291 -19.77 -6.03 4.73
N PHE A 292 -18.55 -5.62 5.07
CA PHE A 292 -17.34 -6.39 4.78
C PHE A 292 -17.38 -7.77 5.44
N SER A 293 -17.73 -7.83 6.73
CA SER A 293 -17.76 -9.08 7.51
C SER A 293 -18.82 -10.04 6.98
N ALA A 294 -20.03 -9.54 6.68
CA ALA A 294 -21.08 -10.36 6.08
C ALA A 294 -20.65 -10.98 4.75
N GLY A 295 -19.98 -10.20 3.88
CA GLY A 295 -19.46 -10.73 2.61
C GLY A 295 -18.28 -11.69 2.78
N TRP A 296 -17.44 -11.49 3.80
CA TRP A 296 -16.33 -12.39 4.13
C TRP A 296 -16.83 -13.77 4.59
N GLU A 297 -17.86 -13.81 5.44
CA GLU A 297 -18.44 -15.06 5.94
C GLU A 297 -19.13 -15.86 4.82
N GLU A 298 -19.77 -15.18 3.85
CA GLU A 298 -20.37 -15.84 2.69
C GLU A 298 -19.32 -16.55 1.81
N ILE A 299 -18.19 -15.89 1.56
CA ILE A 299 -17.07 -16.46 0.79
C ILE A 299 -16.41 -17.60 1.56
N SER A 300 -16.29 -17.48 2.87
CA SER A 300 -15.70 -18.51 3.72
C SER A 300 -16.57 -19.78 3.77
N LYS A 301 -17.89 -19.66 3.55
CA LYS A 301 -18.83 -20.79 3.49
C LYS A 301 -18.89 -21.47 2.12
N GLN A 302 -18.47 -20.80 1.04
CA GLN A 302 -18.44 -21.34 -0.32
C GLN A 302 -17.30 -22.36 -0.57
N ASP A 303 -16.67 -22.88 0.48
CA ASP A 303 -15.51 -23.78 0.50
C ASP A 303 -15.72 -25.18 -0.11
N SER A 304 -16.65 -25.38 -1.07
CA SER A 304 -16.98 -26.73 -1.55
C SER A 304 -17.38 -26.90 -3.02
N ALA A 305 -17.14 -25.93 -3.93
CA ALA A 305 -17.32 -26.19 -5.38
C ALA A 305 -16.78 -25.07 -6.29
N ALA A 306 -15.52 -25.11 -6.74
CA ALA A 306 -15.12 -24.32 -7.92
C ALA A 306 -13.90 -24.92 -8.67
N MET A 307 -13.96 -24.84 -10.00
CA MET A 307 -13.05 -25.42 -10.99
C MET A 307 -11.68 -24.72 -11.06
N ALA A 308 -10.65 -25.46 -11.51
CA ALA A 308 -9.22 -25.18 -11.40
C ALA A 308 -8.66 -23.85 -11.95
N ALA A 309 -9.40 -23.06 -12.74
CA ALA A 309 -8.90 -21.80 -13.32
C ALA A 309 -9.28 -20.52 -12.52
N ASP A 310 -10.37 -20.55 -11.74
CA ASP A 310 -10.78 -19.44 -10.85
C ASP A 310 -10.06 -19.48 -9.48
N VAL A 311 -9.33 -20.57 -9.20
CA VAL A 311 -8.73 -20.86 -7.89
C VAL A 311 -7.67 -19.83 -7.51
N GLU A 312 -6.84 -19.37 -8.45
CA GLU A 312 -5.77 -18.41 -8.12
C GLU A 312 -6.30 -17.02 -7.78
N GLU A 313 -7.23 -16.50 -8.58
CA GLU A 313 -7.79 -15.16 -8.34
C GLU A 313 -8.66 -15.16 -7.08
N GLU A 314 -9.42 -16.23 -6.86
CA GLU A 314 -10.20 -16.39 -5.65
C GLU A 314 -9.29 -16.53 -4.41
N GLN A 315 -8.19 -17.29 -4.49
CA GLN A 315 -7.22 -17.42 -3.41
C GLN A 315 -6.52 -16.09 -3.11
N ARG A 316 -6.19 -15.29 -4.14
CA ARG A 316 -5.65 -13.93 -3.96
C ARG A 316 -6.65 -13.05 -3.21
N VAL A 317 -7.90 -13.01 -3.65
CA VAL A 317 -8.96 -12.21 -3.00
C VAL A 317 -9.19 -12.65 -1.55
N ARG A 318 -9.17 -13.95 -1.27
CA ARG A 318 -9.25 -14.49 0.10
C ARG A 318 -8.04 -14.07 0.94
N THR A 319 -6.85 -14.05 0.37
CA THR A 319 -5.64 -13.58 1.07
C THR A 319 -5.77 -12.11 1.42
N VAL A 320 -6.24 -11.28 0.49
CA VAL A 320 -6.44 -9.84 0.72
C VAL A 320 -7.52 -9.59 1.76
N GLY A 321 -8.65 -10.30 1.69
CA GLY A 321 -9.71 -10.17 2.68
C GLY A 321 -9.24 -10.55 4.09
N ARG A 322 -8.44 -11.62 4.24
CA ARG A 322 -7.80 -11.96 5.53
C ARG A 322 -6.92 -10.83 6.06
N GLN A 323 -6.04 -10.28 5.21
CA GLN A 323 -5.18 -9.15 5.58
C GLN A 323 -6.00 -7.93 6.03
N LEU A 324 -6.99 -7.55 5.23
CA LEU A 324 -7.82 -6.39 5.55
C LEU A 324 -8.60 -6.58 6.85
N ARG A 325 -9.14 -7.79 7.08
CA ARG A 325 -9.84 -8.15 8.33
C ARG A 325 -8.93 -7.97 9.54
N CYS A 326 -7.68 -8.40 9.45
CA CYS A 326 -6.74 -8.28 10.55
C CYS A 326 -6.34 -6.83 10.82
N LEU A 327 -6.08 -6.02 9.78
CA LEU A 327 -5.81 -4.58 9.95
C LEU A 327 -6.98 -3.85 10.60
N LEU A 328 -8.21 -4.12 10.13
CA LEU A 328 -9.44 -3.56 10.69
C LEU A 328 -9.62 -3.96 12.15
N ARG A 329 -9.31 -5.21 12.51
CA ARG A 329 -9.37 -5.69 13.90
C ARG A 329 -8.37 -4.99 14.79
N CYS A 330 -7.14 -4.77 14.30
CA CYS A 330 -6.12 -4.00 15.01
C CYS A 330 -6.58 -2.56 15.23
N ALA A 331 -7.01 -1.88 14.16
CA ALA A 331 -7.50 -0.51 14.23
C ALA A 331 -8.70 -0.36 15.18
N TYR A 332 -9.62 -1.34 15.16
CA TYR A 332 -10.75 -1.41 16.08
C TYR A 332 -10.28 -1.51 17.54
N TRP A 333 -9.35 -2.42 17.86
CA TRP A 333 -8.82 -2.56 19.21
C TRP A 333 -8.05 -1.34 19.69
N ALA A 334 -7.22 -0.75 18.82
CA ALA A 334 -6.50 0.50 19.09
C ALA A 334 -7.46 1.67 19.37
N SER A 335 -8.65 1.63 18.76
CA SER A 335 -9.67 2.68 18.91
C SER A 335 -10.58 2.52 20.13
N ARG A 336 -10.53 1.38 20.86
CA ARG A 336 -11.41 1.19 22.03
C ARG A 336 -10.91 2.04 23.20
N PRO A 337 -11.76 2.91 23.77
CA PRO A 337 -11.49 3.47 25.08
C PRO A 337 -11.32 2.32 26.07
N SER A 338 -10.41 2.45 27.03
CA SER A 338 -10.15 1.45 28.09
C SER A 338 -11.34 1.22 29.05
N THR A 339 -12.55 1.62 28.67
CA THR A 339 -13.78 1.35 29.42
C THR A 339 -14.22 -0.09 29.17
N LEU A 340 -13.79 -0.95 30.09
CA LEU A 340 -14.34 -2.27 30.34
C LEU A 340 -15.88 -2.14 30.47
N GLY A 341 -16.67 -2.61 29.48
CA GLY A 341 -18.10 -2.86 29.72
C GLY A 341 -19.15 -2.48 28.67
N GLN A 342 -18.82 -2.07 27.44
CA GLN A 342 -19.86 -1.93 26.40
C GLN A 342 -19.60 -2.87 25.21
N GLU A 343 -20.48 -3.87 25.10
CA GLU A 343 -20.56 -4.82 24.00
C GLU A 343 -21.12 -4.13 22.76
N SER A 344 -20.38 -4.23 21.65
CA SER A 344 -20.83 -3.81 20.32
C SER A 344 -21.36 -5.05 19.56
N PRO A 345 -22.41 -4.94 18.73
CA PRO A 345 -23.17 -6.10 18.25
C PRO A 345 -22.56 -6.82 17.03
N LEU A 346 -21.42 -6.37 16.52
CA LEU A 346 -20.84 -6.92 15.28
C LEU A 346 -20.01 -8.17 15.57
N GLU A 347 -20.02 -9.14 14.65
CA GLU A 347 -19.36 -10.47 14.73
C GLU A 347 -17.83 -10.43 14.98
N MET A 348 -17.21 -9.24 14.91
CA MET A 348 -15.86 -8.95 15.39
C MET A 348 -15.76 -8.65 16.90
N ALA A 349 -16.87 -8.73 17.64
CA ALA A 349 -16.97 -8.67 19.09
C ALA A 349 -16.38 -9.93 19.77
N LEU A 350 -15.37 -10.57 19.16
CA LEU A 350 -14.52 -11.44 19.96
C LEU A 350 -13.93 -10.58 21.07
N PRO A 351 -14.05 -11.00 22.33
CA PRO A 351 -13.49 -10.21 23.42
C PRO A 351 -11.99 -10.03 23.18
N PHE A 352 -11.46 -8.90 23.64
CA PHE A 352 -10.03 -8.65 23.61
C PHE A 352 -9.36 -9.71 24.47
N HIS A 353 -8.85 -10.75 23.81
CA HIS A 353 -8.12 -11.86 24.41
C HIS A 353 -6.77 -11.95 23.71
N LEU A 354 -5.71 -12.20 24.48
CA LEU A 354 -4.34 -12.23 23.97
C LEU A 354 -4.16 -13.27 22.84
N HIS A 355 -4.84 -14.42 22.95
CA HIS A 355 -4.87 -15.42 21.88
C HIS A 355 -5.59 -14.93 20.61
N SER A 356 -6.67 -14.17 20.75
CA SER A 356 -7.38 -13.55 19.62
C SER A 356 -6.50 -12.57 18.84
N ILE A 357 -5.60 -11.88 19.54
CA ILE A 357 -4.61 -10.96 18.95
C ILE A 357 -3.54 -11.76 18.21
N MET A 358 -2.96 -12.77 18.85
CA MET A 358 -1.97 -13.64 18.21
C MET A 358 -2.50 -14.30 16.95
N SER A 359 -3.70 -14.89 17.01
CA SER A 359 -4.35 -15.52 15.84
C SER A 359 -4.67 -14.53 14.73
N ALA A 360 -5.12 -13.31 15.06
CA ALA A 360 -5.32 -12.25 14.07
C ALA A 360 -4.01 -11.88 13.36
N PHE A 361 -2.92 -11.77 14.11
CA PHE A 361 -1.62 -11.46 13.53
C PHE A 361 -1.02 -12.62 12.72
N GLN A 362 -1.21 -13.87 13.15
CA GLN A 362 -0.77 -15.06 12.42
C GLN A 362 -1.44 -15.20 11.06
N ALA A 363 -2.71 -14.82 10.96
CA ALA A 363 -3.48 -14.83 9.71
C ALA A 363 -2.94 -13.87 8.63
N PHE A 364 -1.93 -13.06 8.95
CA PHE A 364 -1.26 -12.13 8.02
C PHE A 364 0.00 -12.68 7.36
N SER A 365 0.46 -13.87 7.75
CA SER A 365 1.66 -14.47 7.17
C SER A 365 1.45 -14.64 5.67
N PHE A 366 2.19 -13.86 4.86
CA PHE A 366 2.22 -14.07 3.43
C PHE A 366 2.66 -15.51 3.16
N PRO A 367 2.00 -16.27 2.27
CA PRO A 367 2.69 -17.38 1.64
C PRO A 367 3.84 -16.74 0.87
N SER A 368 5.04 -16.79 1.45
CA SER A 368 6.26 -16.55 0.71
C SER A 368 6.14 -17.42 -0.54
N SER A 369 6.07 -16.82 -1.73
CA SER A 369 6.25 -17.58 -2.97
C SER A 369 7.47 -18.44 -2.74
N THR A 370 7.29 -19.75 -2.86
CA THR A 370 8.34 -20.76 -2.81
C THR A 370 9.49 -20.28 -3.67
N GLN A 371 10.49 -19.68 -3.02
CA GLN A 371 11.83 -19.73 -3.56
C GLN A 371 12.27 -21.15 -3.24
N GLU A 372 11.98 -22.06 -4.17
CA GLU A 372 12.75 -23.27 -4.32
C GLU A 372 14.21 -22.83 -4.47
N SER A 373 14.89 -22.71 -3.34
CA SER A 373 16.34 -22.82 -3.32
C SER A 373 16.61 -24.24 -3.80
N ASN A 374 16.95 -24.37 -5.08
CA ASN A 374 17.58 -25.55 -5.63
C ASN A 374 18.91 -25.76 -4.89
N CYS A 375 18.82 -26.36 -3.71
CA CYS A 375 19.89 -27.09 -3.07
C CYS A 375 19.43 -28.54 -3.05
N VAL A 376 20.13 -29.35 -3.84
CA VAL A 376 20.03 -30.81 -3.91
C VAL A 376 19.84 -31.40 -2.50
N PRO A 377 18.98 -32.42 -2.32
CA PRO A 377 18.78 -33.03 -1.01
C PRO A 377 20.08 -33.68 -0.58
N HIS A 378 20.76 -33.06 0.37
CA HIS A 378 21.73 -33.76 1.19
C HIS A 378 20.97 -34.16 2.46
N ASP A 379 20.83 -35.47 2.65
CA ASP A 379 20.44 -36.04 3.94
C ASP A 379 21.39 -35.48 5.00
N ASP A 380 20.87 -34.57 5.83
CA ASP A 380 21.48 -34.18 7.09
C ASP A 380 20.34 -33.83 8.05
N ASP A 381 20.02 -34.78 8.91
CA ASP A 381 19.17 -34.65 10.10
C ASP A 381 19.61 -33.43 10.94
N HIS A 382 19.02 -32.26 10.68
CA HIS A 382 19.23 -31.07 11.49
C HIS A 382 18.29 -31.07 12.71
N HIS A 383 18.80 -31.67 13.79
CA HIS A 383 18.32 -31.46 15.15
C HIS A 383 18.31 -29.96 15.54
N PRO A 384 17.38 -29.50 16.40
CA PRO A 384 17.25 -28.09 16.80
C PRO A 384 18.32 -27.63 17.82
N GLU A 385 19.52 -28.20 17.79
CA GLU A 385 20.62 -27.89 18.75
C GLU A 385 21.39 -26.61 18.39
N GLY A 386 21.33 -26.14 17.14
CA GLY A 386 22.08 -24.97 16.67
C GLY A 386 21.66 -23.63 17.31
N ALA A 387 20.38 -23.46 17.63
CA ALA A 387 19.87 -22.25 18.29
C ALA A 387 20.26 -22.20 19.79
N PHE A 388 20.47 -23.37 20.41
CA PHE A 388 20.79 -23.49 21.83
C PHE A 388 22.25 -23.09 22.16
N ASN A 389 23.17 -23.34 21.21
CA ASN A 389 24.59 -23.00 21.34
C ASN A 389 24.90 -21.49 21.17
N GLY A 390 24.00 -20.74 20.51
CA GLY A 390 24.13 -19.28 20.39
C GLY A 390 23.81 -18.53 21.69
N MET A 391 22.82 -19.03 22.44
CA MET A 391 22.35 -18.40 23.69
C MET A 391 23.31 -18.66 24.87
N THR A 392 23.97 -19.81 24.90
CA THR A 392 24.90 -20.21 25.98
C THR A 392 26.27 -19.53 25.91
N ARG A 393 26.64 -18.88 24.80
CA ARG A 393 27.96 -18.22 24.63
C ARG A 393 27.99 -16.73 24.96
N SER A 394 26.84 -16.11 25.25
CA SER A 394 26.80 -14.72 25.71
C SER A 394 26.87 -14.65 27.24
N SER A 395 28.06 -14.94 27.79
CA SER A 395 28.39 -14.55 29.17
C SER A 395 28.53 -13.03 29.23
N LEU A 396 27.42 -12.33 29.45
CA LEU A 396 27.44 -11.00 30.04
C LEU A 396 27.48 -11.20 31.55
N ASN A 397 28.53 -10.66 32.19
CA ASN A 397 28.75 -10.70 33.63
C ASN A 397 27.46 -10.33 34.38
N ALA A 398 26.90 -11.29 35.14
CA ALA A 398 25.66 -11.14 35.88
C ALA A 398 25.75 -10.16 37.08
N ASP A 399 26.94 -9.61 37.37
CA ASP A 399 27.20 -8.84 38.58
C ASP A 399 27.21 -7.31 38.39
N THR A 400 26.61 -6.75 37.33
CA THR A 400 26.53 -5.28 37.18
C THR A 400 25.21 -4.79 36.60
N ILE A 401 24.08 -5.22 37.17
CA ILE A 401 22.79 -4.53 36.98
C ILE A 401 22.43 -3.90 38.32
N ALA A 402 22.81 -2.63 38.49
CA ALA A 402 22.38 -1.83 39.63
C ALA A 402 20.85 -1.60 39.57
N PRO A 403 20.15 -1.52 40.72
CA PRO A 403 18.72 -1.21 40.75
C PRO A 403 18.51 0.24 40.30
N ILE A 404 17.97 0.43 39.09
CA ILE A 404 17.63 1.74 38.55
C ILE A 404 16.31 2.22 39.18
N GLN A 405 16.33 3.45 39.68
CA GLN A 405 15.16 4.11 40.26
C GLN A 405 14.07 4.40 39.21
N PRO A 406 12.79 4.44 39.60
CA PRO A 406 11.69 4.66 38.66
C PRO A 406 11.67 6.13 38.22
N GLY A 407 11.92 6.40 36.93
CA GLY A 407 11.77 7.76 36.38
C GLY A 407 12.52 8.11 35.10
N HIS A 408 13.29 7.20 34.49
CA HIS A 408 13.95 7.45 33.20
C HIS A 408 13.33 6.59 32.09
N ASP A 409 13.06 7.22 30.93
CA ASP A 409 12.66 6.55 29.70
C ASP A 409 13.67 5.45 29.38
N VAL A 410 13.22 4.19 29.38
CA VAL A 410 14.06 3.02 29.12
C VAL A 410 14.38 2.99 27.62
N GLU A 411 15.64 3.18 27.27
CA GLU A 411 16.12 3.08 25.89
C GLU A 411 15.85 1.65 25.33
N PRO A 412 15.41 1.50 24.06
CA PRO A 412 15.08 0.19 23.48
C PRO A 412 16.20 -0.85 23.56
N SER A 413 17.47 -0.41 23.58
CA SER A 413 18.63 -1.27 23.81
C SER A 413 18.64 -1.94 25.18
N GLU A 414 18.10 -1.28 26.21
CA GLU A 414 18.03 -1.83 27.56
C GLU A 414 16.97 -2.94 27.67
N ILE A 415 15.84 -2.78 26.98
CA ILE A 415 14.79 -3.83 26.93
C ILE A 415 15.31 -5.08 26.20
N LEU A 416 16.10 -4.92 25.14
CA LEU A 416 16.74 -6.04 24.45
C LEU A 416 17.75 -6.78 25.32
N VAL A 417 18.56 -6.07 26.10
CA VAL A 417 19.44 -6.70 27.10
C VAL A 417 18.63 -7.52 28.11
N ARG A 418 17.49 -6.97 28.59
CA ARG A 418 16.59 -7.67 29.50
C ARG A 418 15.92 -8.89 28.85
N LEU A 419 15.60 -8.84 27.56
CA LEU A 419 15.09 -9.99 26.80
C LEU A 419 16.12 -11.12 26.77
N HIS A 420 17.41 -10.81 26.57
CA HIS A 420 18.46 -11.81 26.52
C HIS A 420 18.68 -12.48 27.89
N ALA A 421 18.51 -11.73 28.98
CA ALA A 421 18.56 -12.25 30.35
C ALA A 421 17.24 -12.90 30.81
N LEU A 422 16.18 -12.83 30.01
CA LEU A 422 14.83 -13.26 30.40
C LEU A 422 14.76 -14.76 30.80
N PRO A 423 15.38 -15.71 30.07
CA PRO A 423 15.34 -17.12 30.47
C PRO A 423 15.86 -17.37 31.89
N PHE A 424 16.96 -16.72 32.28
CA PHE A 424 17.53 -16.84 33.62
C PHE A 424 16.61 -16.26 34.69
N ARG A 425 16.08 -15.05 34.46
CA ARG A 425 15.15 -14.40 35.38
C ARG A 425 13.84 -15.18 35.52
N MET A 426 13.36 -15.80 34.45
CA MET A 426 12.19 -16.68 34.49
C MET A 426 12.48 -17.94 35.31
N ALA A 427 13.66 -18.55 35.17
CA ALA A 427 14.05 -19.70 35.98
C ALA A 427 14.15 -19.36 37.48
N GLU A 428 14.65 -18.18 37.84
CA GLU A 428 14.67 -17.69 39.22
C GLU A 428 13.26 -17.44 39.76
N THR A 429 12.36 -16.90 38.94
CA THR A 429 11.01 -16.49 39.36
C THR A 429 10.04 -17.67 39.46
N PHE A 430 10.10 -18.61 38.52
CA PHE A 430 9.18 -19.74 38.42
C PHE A 430 9.75 -21.06 38.95
N GLY A 431 11.07 -21.11 39.22
CA GLY A 431 11.74 -22.30 39.71
C GLY A 431 11.84 -23.40 38.64
N LYS A 432 11.89 -24.67 39.11
CA LYS A 432 12.06 -25.82 38.23
C LYS A 432 10.79 -26.05 37.40
N PRO A 433 10.89 -26.09 36.06
CA PRO A 433 9.72 -26.29 35.22
C PRO A 433 9.16 -27.71 35.32
N GLU A 434 7.83 -27.81 35.33
CA GLU A 434 7.10 -29.08 35.42
C GLU A 434 7.17 -29.88 34.10
N ASN A 435 7.24 -29.19 32.96
CA ASN A 435 7.21 -29.80 31.63
C ASN A 435 8.32 -29.26 30.72
N GLY A 436 9.24 -30.13 30.30
CA GLY A 436 10.35 -29.75 29.42
C GLY A 436 9.90 -29.24 28.03
N HIS A 437 8.76 -29.69 27.51
CA HIS A 437 8.25 -29.21 26.23
C HIS A 437 7.73 -27.77 26.29
N ASP A 438 7.14 -27.36 27.42
CA ASP A 438 6.68 -25.97 27.60
C ASP A 438 7.87 -25.02 27.71
N VAL A 439 8.94 -25.45 28.41
CA VAL A 439 10.21 -24.72 28.47
C VAL A 439 10.82 -24.56 27.08
N LEU A 440 10.90 -25.64 26.31
CA LEU A 440 11.47 -25.60 24.97
C LEU A 440 10.65 -24.69 24.04
N ALA A 441 9.33 -24.71 24.15
CA ALA A 441 8.46 -23.80 23.41
C ALA A 441 8.68 -22.33 23.79
N MET A 442 8.82 -22.02 25.08
CA MET A 442 9.13 -20.66 25.56
C MET A 442 10.51 -20.18 25.12
N LEU A 443 11.55 -21.02 25.25
CA LEU A 443 12.90 -20.67 24.82
C LEU A 443 12.95 -20.43 23.30
N SER A 444 12.24 -21.25 22.52
CA SER A 444 12.11 -21.05 21.07
C SER A 444 11.39 -19.74 20.74
N ALA A 445 10.33 -19.38 21.49
CA ALA A 445 9.61 -18.12 21.34
C ALA A 445 10.49 -16.90 21.70
N ILE A 446 11.35 -17.00 22.72
CA ILE A 446 12.30 -15.95 23.12
C ILE A 446 13.41 -15.79 22.07
N ALA A 447 13.99 -16.89 21.57
CA ALA A 447 15.03 -16.85 20.56
C ALA A 447 14.52 -16.20 19.26
N THR A 448 13.37 -16.65 18.76
CA THR A 448 12.71 -16.04 17.58
C THR A 448 12.33 -14.59 17.82
N LEU A 449 11.94 -14.21 19.04
CA LEU A 449 11.66 -12.82 19.39
C LEU A 449 12.92 -11.95 19.26
N SER A 450 14.06 -12.41 19.79
CA SER A 450 15.34 -11.68 19.69
C SER A 450 15.76 -11.44 18.24
N GLU A 451 15.67 -12.47 17.39
CA GLU A 451 15.95 -12.35 15.96
C GLU A 451 15.04 -11.33 15.26
N CYS A 452 13.73 -11.41 15.52
CA CYS A 452 12.76 -10.49 14.93
C CYS A 452 12.94 -9.06 15.44
N CYS A 453 13.34 -8.87 16.70
CA CYS A 453 13.69 -7.56 17.23
C CYS A 453 14.85 -6.95 16.44
N ASN A 454 15.93 -7.69 16.23
CA ASN A 454 17.08 -7.19 15.45
C ASN A 454 16.67 -6.74 14.04
N ALA A 455 15.84 -7.52 13.36
CA ALA A 455 15.29 -7.14 12.05
C ALA A 455 14.39 -5.90 12.12
N SER A 456 13.54 -5.80 13.14
CA SER A 456 12.66 -4.65 13.38
C SER A 456 13.44 -3.36 13.66
N PHE A 457 14.47 -3.41 14.50
CA PHE A 457 15.30 -2.25 14.84
C PHE A 457 16.23 -1.82 13.69
N ALA A 458 16.59 -2.74 12.79
CA ALA A 458 17.28 -2.41 11.54
C ALA A 458 16.36 -1.71 10.52
N SER A 459 15.03 -1.90 10.63
CA SER A 459 14.05 -1.20 9.81
C SER A 459 13.72 0.20 10.36
N HIS A 460 13.39 1.11 9.45
CA HIS A 460 12.95 2.48 9.75
C HIS A 460 11.56 2.80 9.18
N ASN A 461 10.86 1.81 8.63
CA ASN A 461 9.52 1.97 8.09
C ASN A 461 8.55 0.96 8.74
N VAL A 462 7.25 1.32 8.72
CA VAL A 462 6.16 0.50 9.27
C VAL A 462 6.16 -0.90 8.67
N GLY A 463 6.41 -1.03 7.36
CA GLY A 463 6.40 -2.31 6.65
C GLY A 463 7.38 -3.33 7.21
N GLY A 464 8.65 -2.96 7.35
CA GLY A 464 9.69 -3.84 7.89
C GLY A 464 9.51 -4.15 9.38
N THR A 465 9.09 -3.18 10.19
CA THR A 465 8.79 -3.44 11.61
C THR A 465 7.57 -4.33 11.78
N TYR A 466 6.56 -4.13 10.94
CA TYR A 466 5.35 -4.95 10.92
C TYR A 466 5.67 -6.37 10.44
N GLN A 467 6.51 -6.51 9.42
CA GLN A 467 6.94 -7.81 8.92
C GLN A 467 7.71 -8.60 9.99
N ALA A 468 8.56 -7.95 10.78
CA ALA A 468 9.24 -8.58 11.90
C ALA A 468 8.23 -9.06 12.97
N MET A 469 7.21 -8.26 13.29
CA MET A 469 6.11 -8.64 14.18
C MET A 469 5.37 -9.89 13.68
N VAL A 470 4.94 -9.89 12.41
CA VAL A 470 4.24 -11.02 11.81
C VAL A 470 5.13 -12.27 11.74
N THR A 471 6.40 -12.09 11.39
CA THR A 471 7.38 -13.20 11.31
C THR A 471 7.60 -13.87 12.65
N TRP A 472 7.66 -13.11 13.74
CA TRP A 472 7.75 -13.71 15.07
C TRP A 472 6.51 -14.56 15.36
N LEU A 473 5.31 -14.00 15.15
CA LEU A 473 4.05 -14.66 15.47
C LEU A 473 3.80 -15.92 14.60
N SER A 474 4.34 -15.96 13.40
CA SER A 474 4.27 -17.13 12.51
C SER A 474 5.31 -18.21 12.83
N LYS A 475 6.45 -17.84 13.42
CA LYS A 475 7.52 -18.78 13.82
C LYS A 475 7.38 -19.31 15.25
N VAL A 476 6.58 -18.66 16.08
CA VAL A 476 6.34 -19.09 17.45
C VAL A 476 5.66 -20.48 17.47
N PRO A 477 6.14 -21.44 18.28
CA PRO A 477 5.57 -22.79 18.30
C PRO A 477 4.09 -22.81 18.67
N ASP A 478 3.31 -23.74 18.08
CA ASP A 478 1.89 -23.94 18.43
C ASP A 478 1.68 -24.19 19.92
N ARG A 479 2.60 -24.93 20.54
CA ARG A 479 2.63 -25.18 21.98
C ARG A 479 2.64 -23.87 22.78
N PHE A 480 3.44 -22.88 22.37
CA PHE A 480 3.46 -21.57 23.01
C PHE A 480 2.12 -20.84 22.84
N SER A 481 1.54 -20.89 21.64
CA SER A 481 0.22 -20.31 21.38
C SER A 481 -0.86 -20.92 22.29
N GLN A 482 -0.80 -22.24 22.53
CA GLN A 482 -1.69 -22.94 23.48
C GLN A 482 -1.47 -22.50 24.93
N LEU A 483 -0.21 -22.28 25.36
CA LEU A 483 0.11 -21.75 26.69
C LEU A 483 -0.49 -20.35 26.90
N VAL A 484 -0.39 -19.47 25.90
CA VAL A 484 -1.02 -18.15 25.94
C VAL A 484 -2.55 -18.26 26.02
N SER A 485 -3.18 -19.16 25.27
CA SER A 485 -4.63 -19.41 25.35
C SER A 485 -5.08 -19.86 26.75
N ARG A 486 -4.23 -20.63 27.43
CA ARG A 486 -4.45 -21.09 28.81
C ARG A 486 -4.08 -20.05 29.87
N GLN A 487 -3.65 -18.86 29.46
CA GLN A 487 -3.19 -17.79 30.35
C GLN A 487 -2.02 -18.22 31.25
N ASP A 488 -1.14 -19.08 30.73
CA ASP A 488 0.07 -19.49 31.44
C ASP A 488 0.95 -18.27 31.76
N VAL A 489 1.29 -18.10 33.04
CA VAL A 489 1.97 -16.90 33.56
C VAL A 489 3.32 -16.69 32.88
N ALA A 490 4.08 -17.76 32.64
CA ALA A 490 5.41 -17.68 32.03
C ALA A 490 5.32 -17.32 30.54
N ALA A 491 4.38 -17.91 29.80
CA ALA A 491 4.12 -17.55 28.41
C ALA A 491 3.61 -16.11 28.26
N LEU A 492 2.79 -15.62 29.19
CA LEU A 492 2.32 -14.23 29.22
C LEU A 492 3.47 -13.22 29.41
N VAL A 493 4.50 -13.57 30.20
CA VAL A 493 5.70 -12.73 30.32
C VAL A 493 6.41 -12.62 28.97
N VAL A 494 6.62 -13.72 28.25
CA VAL A 494 7.25 -13.68 26.92
C VAL A 494 6.42 -12.87 25.92
N LEU A 495 5.08 -13.01 25.96
CA LEU A 495 4.18 -12.21 25.15
C LEU A 495 4.26 -10.72 25.46
N ALA A 496 4.46 -10.34 26.74
CA ALA A 496 4.65 -8.95 27.14
C ALA A 496 5.89 -8.34 26.47
N TYR A 497 7.01 -9.07 26.42
CA TYR A 497 8.20 -8.62 25.69
C TYR A 497 7.92 -8.47 24.18
N GLY A 498 7.19 -9.41 23.58
CA GLY A 498 6.76 -9.29 22.19
C GLY A 498 5.89 -8.06 21.92
N ALA A 499 4.95 -7.75 22.81
CA ALA A 499 4.13 -6.55 22.73
C ALA A 499 4.97 -5.26 22.85
N ALA A 500 5.85 -5.19 23.84
CA ALA A 500 6.69 -4.00 24.06
C ALA A 500 7.68 -3.76 22.90
N LEU A 501 8.36 -4.82 22.43
CA LEU A 501 9.47 -4.70 21.47
C LEU A 501 9.04 -4.76 20.00
N LEU A 502 7.97 -5.48 19.66
CA LEU A 502 7.51 -5.60 18.27
C LEU A 502 6.27 -4.75 18.02
N VAL A 503 5.19 -4.92 18.79
CA VAL A 503 3.96 -4.13 18.59
C VAL A 503 4.22 -2.65 18.85
N GLY A 504 4.85 -2.31 19.98
CA GLY A 504 5.23 -0.93 20.31
C GLY A 504 6.19 -0.31 19.29
N ARG A 505 7.04 -1.12 18.64
CA ARG A 505 7.95 -0.64 17.60
C ARG A 505 7.22 -0.27 16.31
N VAL A 506 6.20 -1.03 15.93
CA VAL A 506 5.35 -0.68 14.77
C VAL A 506 4.59 0.61 15.03
N GLU A 507 4.06 0.81 16.24
CA GLU A 507 3.41 2.06 16.66
C GLU A 507 4.37 3.26 16.51
N GLN A 508 5.59 3.15 17.07
CA GLN A 508 6.63 4.20 16.98
C GLN A 508 7.03 4.54 15.55
N CYS A 509 6.93 3.59 14.62
CA CYS A 509 7.28 3.82 13.21
C CYS A 509 6.11 4.39 12.39
N GLY A 510 4.96 4.68 13.01
CA GLY A 510 3.79 5.27 12.35
C GLY A 510 2.65 4.29 12.05
N GLY A 511 2.65 3.11 12.65
CA GLY A 511 1.58 2.12 12.54
C GLY A 511 0.33 2.50 13.34
N TRP A 512 -0.42 3.48 12.85
CA TRP A 512 -1.62 4.03 13.52
C TRP A 512 -2.66 2.97 13.91
N PHE A 513 -2.78 1.89 13.12
CA PHE A 513 -3.72 0.79 13.35
C PHE A 513 -3.35 -0.08 14.57
N LEU A 514 -2.18 0.12 15.19
CA LEU A 514 -1.79 -0.51 16.45
C LEU A 514 -1.70 0.50 17.60
N SER A 515 -2.00 1.78 17.39
CA SER A 515 -1.77 2.83 18.38
C SER A 515 -2.33 2.48 19.77
N GLY A 516 -1.48 2.41 20.79
CA GLY A 516 -1.88 2.11 22.17
C GLY A 516 -2.19 0.63 22.45
N LEU A 517 -2.04 -0.24 21.45
CA LEU A 517 -2.32 -1.67 21.59
C LEU A 517 -1.26 -2.36 22.45
N ALA A 518 0.03 -2.02 22.26
CA ALA A 518 1.11 -2.56 23.10
C ALA A 518 0.87 -2.28 24.58
N LYS A 519 0.51 -1.03 24.91
CA LYS A 519 0.16 -0.62 26.28
C LYS A 519 -1.05 -1.39 26.80
N THR A 520 -2.10 -1.54 25.99
CA THR A 520 -3.31 -2.28 26.37
C THR A 520 -3.01 -3.75 26.66
N ILE A 521 -2.20 -4.41 25.83
CA ILE A 521 -1.75 -5.80 26.05
C ILE A 521 -0.97 -5.91 27.36
N LEU A 522 -0.01 -5.02 27.59
CA LEU A 522 0.82 -5.03 28.79
C LEU A 522 0.01 -4.83 30.08
N LEU A 523 -0.96 -3.89 30.08
CA LEU A 523 -1.84 -3.66 31.22
C LEU A 523 -2.68 -4.91 31.55
N GLN A 524 -3.23 -5.59 30.55
CA GLN A 524 -3.98 -6.82 30.78
C GLN A 524 -3.10 -7.95 31.31
N ILE A 525 -1.88 -8.09 30.79
CA ILE A 525 -0.92 -9.06 31.30
C ILE A 525 -0.60 -8.74 32.76
N MET A 526 -0.31 -7.48 33.09
CA MET A 526 -0.07 -7.07 34.47
C MET A 526 -1.23 -7.39 35.41
N GLU A 527 -2.46 -7.13 35.01
CA GLU A 527 -3.66 -7.48 35.79
C GLU A 527 -3.73 -8.99 36.07
N ARG A 528 -3.43 -9.81 35.06
CA ARG A 528 -3.39 -11.27 35.20
C ARG A 528 -2.24 -11.75 36.08
N LEU A 529 -1.05 -11.18 35.93
CA LEU A 529 0.10 -11.49 36.78
C LEU A 529 -0.16 -11.11 38.25
N SER A 530 -0.89 -10.01 38.48
CA SER A 530 -1.29 -9.57 39.83
C SER A 530 -2.15 -10.58 40.57
N THR A 531 -3.01 -11.27 39.83
CA THR A 531 -3.94 -12.25 40.41
C THR A 531 -3.34 -13.65 40.51
N ALA A 532 -2.51 -14.05 39.54
CA ALA A 532 -1.99 -15.40 39.44
C ALA A 532 -0.60 -15.60 40.09
N HIS A 533 0.33 -14.65 39.93
CA HIS A 533 1.71 -14.78 40.40
C HIS A 533 2.41 -13.43 40.59
N PRO A 534 2.20 -12.74 41.73
CA PRO A 534 2.71 -11.39 41.97
C PRO A 534 4.21 -11.18 41.71
N PRO A 535 5.13 -12.11 42.04
CA PRO A 535 6.56 -11.95 41.73
C PRO A 535 6.86 -11.81 40.23
N ALA A 536 6.02 -12.37 39.36
CA ALA A 536 6.22 -12.30 37.91
C ALA A 536 5.96 -10.89 37.34
N GLN A 537 5.29 -10.01 38.10
CA GLN A 537 5.10 -8.62 37.70
C GLN A 537 6.43 -7.88 37.53
N ASP A 538 7.44 -8.20 38.33
CA ASP A 538 8.76 -7.56 38.27
C ASP A 538 9.47 -7.82 36.94
N LEU A 539 9.10 -8.90 36.25
CA LEU A 539 9.61 -9.24 34.91
C LEU A 539 9.02 -8.33 33.82
N VAL A 540 7.81 -7.80 34.03
CA VAL A 540 7.03 -7.01 33.06
C VAL A 540 6.98 -5.53 33.39
N ARG A 541 7.12 -5.13 34.66
CA ARG A 541 6.98 -3.74 35.11
C ARG A 541 7.93 -2.78 34.39
N CYS A 542 9.13 -3.23 34.04
CA CYS A 542 10.10 -2.44 33.27
C CYS A 542 9.69 -2.16 31.82
N LEU A 543 8.66 -2.84 31.31
CA LEU A 543 8.14 -2.65 29.95
C LEU A 543 7.04 -1.57 29.89
N MET A 544 6.61 -1.04 31.04
CA MET A 544 5.43 -0.15 31.14
C MET A 544 5.73 1.34 31.01
N VAL A 545 6.75 1.68 30.22
CA VAL A 545 7.18 3.07 29.98
C VAL A 545 6.22 3.78 29.04
#